data_AF-A0A7J3D738-F1
#
_entry.id   AF-A0A7J3D738-F1
#
_cell.length_a   1.000
_cell.length_b   1.000
_cell.length_c   1.000
_cell.angle_alpha   90.00
_cell.angle_beta   90.00
_cell.angle_gamma   90.00
#
_symmetry.space_group_name_H-M   'P 1'
#
loop_
_entity.id
_entity.type
_entity.pdbx_description
1 polymer ?
#
loop_
_entity_poly.entity_id
_entity_poly.type
_entity_poly.pdbx_seq_one_letter_code
_entity_poly.pdbx_strand_id
1 'polypeptide(L)'
;MPVKRFIHTEELDGKPVSLQEVEIVERKGLGHPDTLIDGACESMSLALCDYYEQNFGRILHHNVDKGLLVGGESAPKFGGGKVIKPITILVAGRAVSEYTHRGVKQTIPVGEIADNAVRSFLKGTIRNINIDKDVEVQFRIRNPSSDLSYLSERGIANDTSIGVGFAPFSETERITLEIERFLNLDGTKKIFPEIGEDIKVMALRRGRDLDVTVAMAMVDKYIPDKSHYISVIQQVHEKLLDVFSKGTSLNLSIKINNADNYENNSFYLTVTGTSAECGDDGNTGRGNRVTGLISPMRMYSMEATAGKNPTIHTGKIYNALAQFSAE
;
A
#
# COMPACT_ATOMS: atom_id res chain seq x y z
N MET A 1 34.45 9.99 20.54
CA MET A 1 34.02 11.39 20.27
C MET A 1 32.51 11.40 20.25
N PRO A 2 31.81 12.36 20.87
CA PRO A 2 30.36 12.46 20.71
C PRO A 2 30.06 12.63 19.22
N VAL A 3 29.14 11.82 18.70
CA VAL A 3 28.70 11.94 17.30
C VAL A 3 28.02 13.30 17.17
N LYS A 4 28.70 14.25 16.53
CA LYS A 4 28.13 15.57 16.23
C LYS A 4 27.04 15.35 15.17
N ARG A 5 25.77 15.54 15.54
CA ARG A 5 24.67 15.45 14.59
C ARG A 5 24.61 16.75 13.78
N PHE A 6 24.40 16.62 12.47
CA PHE A 6 24.17 17.74 11.57
C PHE A 6 22.69 18.07 11.55
N ILE A 7 22.21 18.74 12.60
CA ILE A 7 20.82 19.21 12.70
C ILE A 7 20.80 20.67 12.27
N HIS A 8 19.97 20.97 11.28
CA HIS A 8 19.69 22.34 10.84
C HIS A 8 18.20 22.61 10.97
N THR A 9 17.88 23.83 11.37
CA THR A 9 16.51 24.32 11.49
C THR A 9 16.45 25.67 10.80
N GLU A 10 15.52 25.83 9.87
CA GLU A 10 15.23 27.09 9.21
C GLU A 10 13.72 27.30 9.15
N GLU A 11 13.31 28.57 9.12
CA GLU A 11 11.93 28.94 8.86
C GLU A 11 11.69 28.91 7.35
N LEU A 12 10.65 28.19 6.92
CA LEU A 12 10.30 28.13 5.50
C LEU A 12 9.32 29.26 5.15
N ASP A 13 9.73 30.14 4.24
CA ASP A 13 8.86 31.14 3.65
C ASP A 13 7.88 30.50 2.65
N GLY A 14 6.58 30.76 2.81
CA GLY A 14 5.59 30.32 1.84
C GLY A 14 4.17 30.22 2.37
N LYS A 15 3.23 30.02 1.44
CA LYS A 15 1.82 29.78 1.79
C LYS A 15 1.65 28.32 2.24
N PRO A 16 1.15 28.05 3.46
CA PRO A 16 0.83 26.69 3.90
C PRO A 16 -0.06 25.98 2.90
N VAL A 17 0.11 24.66 2.73
CA VAL A 17 -0.66 23.86 1.75
C VAL A 17 -2.16 24.05 1.94
N SER A 18 -2.64 24.08 3.19
CA SER A 18 -4.05 24.33 3.53
C SER A 18 -4.60 25.68 3.05
N LEU A 19 -3.73 26.68 2.85
CA LEU A 19 -4.11 27.99 2.35
C LEU A 19 -3.87 28.13 0.83
N GLN A 20 -3.21 27.18 0.18
CA GLN A 20 -3.04 27.21 -1.28
C GLN A 20 -4.40 27.10 -1.99
N GLU A 21 -4.49 27.72 -3.17
CA GLU A 21 -5.72 27.73 -3.96
C GLU A 21 -6.09 26.32 -4.45
N VAL A 22 -5.10 25.51 -4.79
CA VAL A 22 -5.28 24.15 -5.29
C VAL A 22 -4.50 23.18 -4.43
N GLU A 23 -5.13 22.07 -4.05
CA GLU A 23 -4.47 20.94 -3.40
C GLU A 23 -5.02 19.64 -4.00
N ILE A 24 -4.11 18.70 -4.30
CA ILE A 24 -4.44 17.38 -4.81
C ILE A 24 -3.83 16.36 -3.86
N VAL A 25 -4.64 15.38 -3.47
CA VAL A 25 -4.19 14.27 -2.63
C VAL A 25 -4.77 12.97 -3.17
N GLU A 26 -3.95 11.94 -3.26
CA GLU A 26 -4.38 10.60 -3.64
C GLU A 26 -4.03 9.60 -2.55
N ARG A 27 -4.87 8.57 -2.40
CA ARG A 27 -4.57 7.37 -1.63
C ARG A 27 -4.98 6.13 -2.42
N LYS A 28 -4.05 5.21 -2.55
CA LYS A 28 -4.28 3.85 -3.06
C LYS A 28 -4.53 2.91 -1.88
N GLY A 29 -5.71 2.34 -1.79
CA GLY A 29 -6.16 1.54 -0.65
C GLY A 29 -5.59 0.14 -0.60
N LEU A 30 -6.02 -0.62 0.40
CA LEU A 30 -5.45 -1.94 0.74
C LEU A 30 -5.38 -2.92 -0.44
N GLY A 31 -6.44 -3.00 -1.25
CA GLY A 31 -6.52 -3.93 -2.37
C GLY A 31 -6.02 -3.38 -3.70
N HIS A 32 -5.53 -2.14 -3.75
CA HIS A 32 -4.97 -1.59 -4.98
C HIS A 32 -3.69 -2.35 -5.36
N PRO A 33 -3.45 -2.69 -6.64
CA PRO A 33 -2.29 -3.49 -7.07
C PRO A 33 -0.94 -2.99 -6.54
N ASP A 34 -0.66 -1.68 -6.66
CA ASP A 34 0.57 -1.08 -6.09
C ASP A 34 0.69 -1.25 -4.56
N THR A 35 -0.42 -1.12 -3.82
CA THR A 35 -0.42 -1.30 -2.36
C THR A 35 -0.25 -2.76 -1.97
N LEU A 36 -0.83 -3.68 -2.74
CA LEU A 36 -0.69 -5.12 -2.53
C LEU A 36 0.76 -5.56 -2.72
N ILE A 37 1.45 -5.09 -3.77
CA ILE A 37 2.84 -5.46 -4.00
C ILE A 37 3.80 -4.80 -2.99
N ASP A 38 3.51 -3.58 -2.53
CA ASP A 38 4.21 -2.98 -1.39
C ASP A 38 4.04 -3.87 -0.15
N GLY A 39 2.80 -4.24 0.20
CA GLY A 39 2.52 -5.08 1.36
C GLY A 39 3.14 -6.48 1.28
N ALA A 40 3.17 -7.10 0.10
CA ALA A 40 3.83 -8.39 -0.12
C ALA A 40 5.35 -8.31 0.07
N CYS A 41 5.99 -7.24 -0.42
CA CYS A 41 7.42 -7.03 -0.21
C CYS A 41 7.75 -6.77 1.27
N GLU A 42 6.93 -5.95 1.94
CA GLU A 42 7.12 -5.65 3.36
C GLU A 42 6.87 -6.87 4.25
N SER A 43 5.83 -7.66 3.99
CA SER A 43 5.55 -8.87 4.78
C SER A 43 6.71 -9.88 4.70
N MET A 44 7.32 -10.01 3.53
CA MET A 44 8.51 -10.84 3.35
C MET A 44 9.73 -10.29 4.10
N SER A 45 9.96 -8.97 4.07
CA SER A 45 11.05 -8.35 4.84
C SER A 45 10.87 -8.57 6.35
N LEU A 46 9.66 -8.41 6.87
CA LEU A 46 9.35 -8.65 8.29
C LEU A 46 9.55 -10.12 8.66
N ALA A 47 9.05 -11.06 7.85
CA ALA A 47 9.23 -12.49 8.10
C ALA A 47 10.70 -12.92 8.08
N LEU A 48 11.52 -12.34 7.19
CA LEU A 48 12.97 -12.54 7.19
C LEU A 48 13.62 -11.96 8.46
N CYS A 49 13.21 -10.76 8.89
CA CYS A 49 13.70 -10.16 10.15
C CYS A 49 13.41 -11.08 11.33
N ASP A 50 12.17 -11.55 11.48
CA ASP A 50 11.74 -12.42 12.57
C ASP A 50 12.54 -13.72 12.57
N TYR A 51 12.70 -14.36 11.40
CA TYR A 51 13.50 -15.57 11.28
C TYR A 51 14.96 -15.33 11.69
N TYR A 52 15.57 -14.25 11.19
CA TYR A 52 16.96 -13.93 11.50
C TYR A 52 17.17 -13.64 12.98
N GLU A 53 16.28 -12.87 13.60
CA GLU A 53 16.36 -12.53 15.01
C GLU A 53 16.22 -13.79 15.89
N GLN A 54 15.23 -14.64 15.60
CA GLN A 54 14.98 -15.86 16.38
C GLN A 54 16.12 -16.89 16.29
N ASN A 55 16.75 -17.03 15.12
CA ASN A 55 17.76 -18.06 14.88
C ASN A 55 19.21 -17.57 15.10
N PHE A 56 19.45 -16.28 14.93
CA PHE A 56 20.82 -15.72 14.93
C PHE A 56 21.02 -14.57 15.92
N GLY A 57 19.96 -14.10 16.58
CA GLY A 57 20.00 -12.98 17.55
C GLY A 57 20.34 -11.63 16.91
N ARG A 58 20.16 -11.52 15.59
CA ARG A 58 20.30 -10.28 14.83
C ARG A 58 19.62 -10.39 13.48
N ILE A 59 19.14 -9.26 12.97
CA ILE A 59 18.69 -9.14 11.58
C ILE A 59 19.90 -9.19 10.63
N LEU A 60 19.84 -10.08 9.64
CA LEU A 60 20.83 -10.18 8.56
C LEU A 60 20.44 -9.32 7.35
N HIS A 61 21.42 -9.07 6.48
CA HIS A 61 21.20 -8.23 5.29
C HIS A 61 20.15 -8.84 4.35
N HIS A 62 19.19 -8.02 3.96
CA HIS A 62 18.24 -8.32 2.89
C HIS A 62 17.71 -7.02 2.30
N ASN A 63 17.21 -7.04 1.08
CA ASN A 63 16.45 -5.97 0.44
C ASN A 63 15.58 -6.60 -0.63
N VAL A 64 14.28 -6.62 -0.39
CA VAL A 64 13.30 -7.34 -1.19
C VAL A 64 12.19 -6.42 -1.68
N ASP A 65 12.59 -5.22 -2.05
CA ASP A 65 11.78 -4.07 -2.41
C ASP A 65 11.54 -3.95 -3.93
N LYS A 66 11.78 -5.02 -4.70
CA LYS A 66 11.61 -5.04 -6.16
C LYS A 66 10.48 -6.02 -6.50
N GLY A 67 9.25 -5.63 -6.19
CA GLY A 67 8.06 -6.38 -6.51
C GLY A 67 7.33 -5.88 -7.75
N LEU A 68 6.78 -6.81 -8.51
CA LEU A 68 5.84 -6.61 -9.61
C LEU A 68 4.63 -7.52 -9.36
N LEU A 69 3.44 -6.93 -9.35
CA LEU A 69 2.18 -7.65 -9.46
C LEU A 69 1.73 -7.54 -10.91
N VAL A 70 1.53 -8.68 -11.56
CA VAL A 70 0.98 -8.77 -12.92
C VAL A 70 -0.48 -9.17 -12.82
N GLY A 71 -1.33 -8.38 -13.46
CA GLY A 71 -2.77 -8.59 -13.47
C GLY A 71 -3.18 -9.93 -14.09
N GLY A 72 -4.22 -10.52 -13.54
CA GLY A 72 -4.85 -11.73 -14.04
C GLY A 72 -5.88 -11.45 -15.13
N GLU A 73 -6.79 -12.40 -15.30
CA GLU A 73 -7.98 -12.24 -16.13
C GLU A 73 -9.19 -12.78 -15.37
N SER A 74 -10.29 -12.05 -15.35
CA SER A 74 -11.53 -12.48 -14.70
C SER A 74 -12.75 -12.21 -15.57
N ALA A 75 -13.84 -12.92 -15.28
CA ALA A 75 -15.16 -12.67 -15.87
C ALA A 75 -16.16 -12.41 -14.73
N PRO A 76 -16.15 -11.20 -14.15
CA PRO A 76 -17.08 -10.83 -13.11
C PRO A 76 -18.49 -10.72 -13.69
N LYS A 77 -19.49 -11.11 -12.91
CA LYS A 77 -20.91 -10.96 -13.28
C LYS A 77 -21.77 -10.88 -12.03
N PHE A 78 -22.92 -10.21 -12.16
CA PHE A 78 -23.90 -10.19 -11.09
C PHE A 78 -24.22 -11.60 -10.57
N GLY A 79 -24.19 -11.75 -9.24
CA GLY A 79 -24.41 -13.02 -8.53
C GLY A 79 -23.20 -13.96 -8.48
N GLY A 80 -22.06 -13.58 -9.07
CA GLY A 80 -20.79 -14.30 -8.94
C GLY A 80 -20.19 -14.75 -10.27
N GLY A 81 -18.98 -14.28 -10.55
CA GLY A 81 -18.16 -14.62 -11.69
C GLY A 81 -17.06 -15.62 -11.36
N LYS A 82 -15.97 -15.57 -12.13
CA LYS A 82 -14.79 -16.40 -11.88
C LYS A 82 -13.51 -15.70 -12.32
N VAL A 83 -12.43 -15.98 -11.61
CA VAL A 83 -11.07 -15.73 -12.09
C VAL A 83 -10.77 -16.76 -13.19
N ILE A 84 -10.26 -16.29 -14.33
CA ILE A 84 -9.88 -17.08 -15.50
C ILE A 84 -8.39 -17.37 -15.48
N LYS A 85 -7.57 -16.34 -15.17
CA LYS A 85 -6.13 -16.45 -15.00
C LYS A 85 -5.72 -15.82 -13.66
N PRO A 86 -4.87 -16.50 -12.87
CA PRO A 86 -4.42 -15.97 -11.59
C PRO A 86 -3.59 -14.71 -11.79
N ILE A 87 -3.57 -13.86 -10.76
CA ILE A 87 -2.60 -12.77 -10.66
C ILE A 87 -1.22 -13.37 -10.39
N THR A 88 -0.15 -12.72 -10.86
CA THR A 88 1.22 -13.16 -10.56
C THR A 88 1.93 -12.15 -9.67
N ILE A 89 2.44 -12.62 -8.53
CA ILE A 89 3.32 -11.85 -7.66
C ILE A 89 4.76 -12.26 -7.94
N LEU A 90 5.56 -11.35 -8.49
CA LEU A 90 6.98 -11.51 -8.72
C LEU A 90 7.75 -10.62 -7.75
N VAL A 91 8.59 -11.20 -6.88
CA VAL A 91 9.49 -10.40 -6.04
C VAL A 91 10.95 -10.77 -6.29
N ALA A 92 11.74 -9.77 -6.67
CA ALA A 92 13.18 -9.84 -6.79
C ALA A 92 13.86 -9.14 -5.60
N GLY A 93 15.09 -9.54 -5.30
CA GLY A 93 15.82 -8.91 -4.20
C GLY A 93 17.06 -9.65 -3.77
N ARG A 94 17.56 -9.23 -2.61
CA ARG A 94 18.71 -9.80 -1.93
C ARG A 94 18.30 -10.31 -0.55
N ALA A 95 18.76 -11.49 -0.16
CA ALA A 95 18.63 -11.99 1.20
C ALA A 95 19.75 -12.98 1.48
N VAL A 96 20.27 -12.98 2.70
CA VAL A 96 21.25 -13.98 3.13
C VAL A 96 20.57 -15.34 3.18
N SER A 97 21.02 -16.28 2.34
CA SER A 97 20.50 -17.65 2.28
C SER A 97 21.41 -18.68 2.96
N GLU A 98 22.63 -18.29 3.31
CA GLU A 98 23.58 -19.12 4.05
C GLU A 98 24.32 -18.23 5.06
N TYR A 99 24.44 -18.70 6.31
CA TYR A 99 25.09 -17.93 7.37
C TYR A 99 25.84 -18.85 8.33
N THR A 100 27.05 -18.46 8.73
CA THR A 100 27.82 -19.20 9.74
C THR A 100 27.56 -18.59 11.10
N HIS A 101 26.81 -19.31 11.94
CA HIS A 101 26.51 -18.90 13.30
C HIS A 101 27.18 -19.85 14.29
N ARG A 102 27.97 -19.31 15.22
CA ARG A 102 28.73 -20.10 16.23
C ARG A 102 29.57 -21.23 15.61
N GLY A 103 30.21 -20.95 14.48
CA GLY A 103 31.08 -21.90 13.76
C GLY A 103 30.35 -22.94 12.92
N VAL A 104 29.02 -22.93 12.88
CA VAL A 104 28.21 -23.86 12.08
C VAL A 104 27.57 -23.12 10.91
N LYS A 105 27.82 -23.59 9.69
CA LYS A 105 27.16 -23.07 8.49
C LYS A 105 25.71 -23.58 8.45
N GLN A 106 24.76 -22.66 8.34
CA GLN A 106 23.33 -22.95 8.26
C GLN A 106 22.76 -22.41 6.94
N THR A 107 21.85 -23.18 6.34
CA THR A 107 21.07 -22.76 5.18
C THR A 107 19.74 -22.17 5.65
N ILE A 108 19.41 -20.99 5.17
CA ILE A 108 18.17 -20.29 5.51
C ILE A 108 17.14 -20.55 4.40
N PRO A 109 15.92 -21.02 4.74
CA PRO A 109 14.87 -21.34 3.77
C PRO A 109 14.16 -20.07 3.27
N VAL A 110 14.91 -19.14 2.66
CA VAL A 110 14.40 -17.82 2.21
C VAL A 110 13.15 -17.96 1.34
N GLY A 111 13.13 -18.92 0.41
CA GLY A 111 11.99 -19.12 -0.49
C GLY A 111 10.71 -19.56 0.24
N GLU A 112 10.83 -20.40 1.27
CA GLU A 112 9.68 -20.86 2.06
C GLU A 112 9.15 -19.75 2.96
N ILE A 113 10.06 -19.01 3.63
CA ILE A 113 9.71 -17.84 4.45
C ILE A 113 8.96 -16.81 3.59
N ALA A 114 9.48 -16.55 2.39
CA ALA A 114 8.91 -15.63 1.42
C ALA A 114 7.51 -16.04 0.96
N ASP A 115 7.33 -17.29 0.51
CA ASP A 115 6.05 -17.79 0.01
C ASP A 115 4.97 -17.75 1.10
N ASN A 116 5.31 -18.24 2.30
CA ASN A 116 4.39 -18.24 3.44
C ASN A 116 3.97 -16.82 3.83
N ALA A 117 4.92 -15.87 3.87
CA ALA A 117 4.65 -14.49 4.26
C ALA A 117 3.76 -13.76 3.25
N VAL A 118 4.05 -13.88 1.95
CA VAL A 118 3.27 -13.26 0.88
C VAL A 118 1.86 -13.85 0.83
N ARG A 119 1.73 -15.18 0.85
CA ARG A 119 0.42 -15.84 0.83
C ARG A 119 -0.44 -15.49 2.05
N SER A 120 0.16 -15.46 3.24
CA SER A 120 -0.54 -15.07 4.47
C SER A 120 -0.99 -13.61 4.43
N PHE A 121 -0.13 -12.71 3.95
CA PHE A 121 -0.47 -11.29 3.77
C PHE A 121 -1.67 -11.13 2.82
N LEU A 122 -1.62 -11.73 1.63
CA LEU A 122 -2.71 -11.61 0.65
C LEU A 122 -4.01 -12.20 1.19
N LYS A 123 -3.96 -13.37 1.85
CA LYS A 123 -5.11 -14.01 2.48
C LYS A 123 -5.75 -13.15 3.57
N GLY A 124 -4.92 -12.46 4.35
CA GLY A 124 -5.38 -11.54 5.39
C GLY A 124 -5.87 -10.19 4.85
N THR A 125 -5.49 -9.82 3.63
CA THR A 125 -5.80 -8.51 3.04
C THR A 125 -7.03 -8.54 2.16
N ILE A 126 -7.18 -9.54 1.28
CA ILE A 126 -8.31 -9.63 0.33
C ILE A 126 -9.26 -10.75 0.77
N ARG A 127 -10.49 -10.41 1.18
CA ARG A 127 -11.43 -11.40 1.76
C ARG A 127 -11.88 -12.47 0.78
N ASN A 128 -11.98 -12.13 -0.51
CA ASN A 128 -12.61 -12.99 -1.51
C ASN A 128 -11.63 -13.62 -2.50
N ILE A 129 -10.32 -13.49 -2.28
CA ILE A 129 -9.31 -14.14 -3.11
C ILE A 129 -9.08 -15.59 -2.64
N ASN A 130 -8.99 -16.51 -3.58
CA ASN A 130 -8.51 -17.86 -3.31
C ASN A 130 -7.01 -17.93 -3.62
N ILE A 131 -6.17 -17.87 -2.60
CA ILE A 131 -4.70 -17.86 -2.75
C ILE A 131 -4.16 -19.08 -3.51
N ASP A 132 -4.82 -20.23 -3.44
CA ASP A 132 -4.35 -21.45 -4.10
C ASP A 132 -4.71 -21.50 -5.59
N LYS A 133 -5.72 -20.73 -6.02
CA LYS A 133 -6.25 -20.75 -7.38
C LYS A 133 -6.04 -19.47 -8.15
N ASP A 134 -6.12 -18.34 -7.46
CA ASP A 134 -6.19 -17.00 -8.04
C ASP A 134 -4.83 -16.29 -7.98
N VAL A 135 -3.80 -16.90 -7.37
CA VAL A 135 -2.48 -16.29 -7.17
C VAL A 135 -1.35 -17.25 -7.49
N GLU A 136 -0.43 -16.81 -8.34
CA GLU A 136 0.89 -17.40 -8.53
C GLU A 136 1.96 -16.53 -7.87
N VAL A 137 2.92 -17.15 -7.19
CA VAL A 137 4.01 -16.43 -6.51
C VAL A 137 5.35 -16.91 -7.04
N GLN A 138 6.21 -15.96 -7.42
CA GLN A 138 7.53 -16.22 -7.98
C GLN A 138 8.59 -15.34 -7.33
N PHE A 139 9.65 -15.98 -6.84
CA PHE A 139 10.78 -15.28 -6.24
C PHE A 139 12.02 -15.34 -7.11
N ARG A 140 12.74 -14.21 -7.17
CA ARG A 140 14.08 -14.07 -7.78
C ARG A 140 15.04 -13.45 -6.77
N ILE A 141 15.19 -14.12 -5.64
CA ILE A 141 16.03 -13.67 -4.52
C ILE A 141 17.42 -14.29 -4.64
N ARG A 142 18.46 -13.48 -4.47
CA ARG A 142 19.88 -13.91 -4.54
C ARG A 142 20.63 -13.47 -3.28
N ASN A 143 21.79 -14.06 -3.03
CA ASN A 143 22.65 -13.56 -1.97
C ASN A 143 23.09 -12.10 -2.25
N PRO A 144 23.27 -11.30 -1.20
CA PRO A 144 23.84 -9.97 -1.31
C PRO A 144 25.31 -10.01 -1.76
N SER A 145 25.82 -8.87 -2.26
CA SER A 145 27.26 -8.72 -2.49
C SER A 145 28.02 -8.73 -1.16
N SER A 146 29.32 -9.06 -1.22
CA SER A 146 30.21 -9.02 -0.06
C SER A 146 30.23 -7.64 0.60
N ASP A 147 30.22 -6.57 -0.21
CA ASP A 147 30.38 -5.20 0.26
C ASP A 147 29.16 -4.72 1.04
N LEU A 148 27.95 -5.06 0.58
CA LEU A 148 26.71 -4.72 1.29
C LEU A 148 26.52 -5.54 2.57
N SER A 149 27.00 -6.79 2.57
CA SER A 149 27.03 -7.62 3.79
C SER A 149 27.95 -6.99 4.84
N TYR A 150 29.13 -6.51 4.42
CA TYR A 150 30.09 -5.83 5.30
C TYR A 150 29.53 -4.55 5.94
N LEU A 151 28.80 -3.72 5.17
CA LEU A 151 28.14 -2.52 5.71
C LEU A 151 27.10 -2.89 6.77
N SER A 152 26.29 -3.93 6.48
CA SER A 152 25.28 -4.45 7.40
C SER A 152 25.87 -4.89 8.73
N GLU A 153 27.00 -5.60 8.70
CA GLU A 153 27.67 -6.08 9.91
C GLU A 153 28.14 -4.96 10.82
N ARG A 154 28.47 -3.80 10.25
CA ARG A 154 28.97 -2.62 10.95
C ARG A 154 27.89 -1.58 11.27
N GLY A 155 26.64 -1.81 10.88
CA GLY A 155 25.55 -0.85 11.06
C GLY A 155 25.77 0.47 10.30
N ILE A 156 26.46 0.40 9.17
CA ILE A 156 26.74 1.57 8.32
C ILE A 156 25.59 1.70 7.30
N ALA A 157 25.21 2.95 7.01
CA ALA A 157 24.26 3.26 5.95
C ALA A 157 24.62 2.49 4.66
N ASN A 158 23.64 1.77 4.13
CA ASN A 158 23.83 0.97 2.92
C ASN A 158 23.81 1.79 1.63
N ASP A 159 23.23 2.99 1.69
CA ASP A 159 22.95 3.83 0.53
C ASP A 159 22.86 5.32 0.90
N THR A 160 23.00 6.19 -0.10
CA THR A 160 22.84 7.64 0.00
C THR A 160 21.41 8.03 -0.38
N SER A 161 20.50 7.88 0.58
CA SER A 161 19.06 8.15 0.40
C SER A 161 18.58 9.33 1.25
N ILE A 162 17.40 9.85 0.89
CA ILE A 162 16.72 10.94 1.62
C ILE A 162 15.36 10.44 2.09
N GLY A 163 15.00 10.77 3.32
CA GLY A 163 13.65 10.60 3.86
C GLY A 163 12.97 11.95 4.06
N VAL A 164 11.66 12.01 3.81
CA VAL A 164 10.88 13.23 3.98
C VAL A 164 9.59 12.88 4.72
N GLY A 165 9.26 13.69 5.73
CA GLY A 165 8.03 13.59 6.51
C GLY A 165 7.47 14.98 6.78
N PHE A 166 6.19 15.06 7.10
CA PHE A 166 5.54 16.32 7.44
C PHE A 166 4.33 16.09 8.35
N ALA A 167 4.03 17.11 9.15
CA ALA A 167 2.84 17.20 9.97
C ALA A 167 2.50 18.69 10.23
N PRO A 168 1.25 19.01 10.59
CA PRO A 168 0.08 18.14 10.51
C PRO A 168 -0.38 17.95 9.06
N PHE A 169 -1.22 16.94 8.85
CA PHE A 169 -1.97 16.79 7.59
C PHE A 169 -2.95 17.96 7.42
N SER A 170 -3.11 18.40 6.17
CA SER A 170 -4.18 19.32 5.80
C SER A 170 -5.55 18.64 5.97
N GLU A 171 -6.61 19.42 5.91
CA GLU A 171 -7.98 18.90 5.93
C GLU A 171 -8.25 17.97 4.73
N THR A 172 -7.72 18.30 3.54
CA THR A 172 -7.81 17.46 2.33
C THR A 172 -7.04 16.15 2.49
N GLU A 173 -5.83 16.18 3.04
CA GLU A 173 -5.01 14.99 3.31
C GLU A 173 -5.71 14.06 4.30
N ARG A 174 -6.21 14.62 5.40
CA ARG A 174 -6.94 13.87 6.42
C ARG A 174 -8.20 13.21 5.87
N ILE A 175 -9.06 13.96 5.16
CA ILE A 175 -10.30 13.42 4.58
C ILE A 175 -10.00 12.31 3.57
N THR A 176 -8.98 12.48 2.71
CA THR A 176 -8.58 11.47 1.72
C THR A 176 -8.14 10.17 2.40
N LEU A 177 -7.31 10.28 3.45
CA LEU A 177 -6.83 9.15 4.23
C LEU A 177 -7.98 8.43 4.95
N GLU A 178 -8.85 9.19 5.60
CA GLU A 178 -9.92 8.64 6.42
C GLU A 178 -11.05 8.01 5.60
N ILE A 179 -11.38 8.53 4.42
CA ILE A 179 -12.39 7.91 3.53
C ILE A 179 -11.94 6.50 3.13
N GLU A 180 -10.70 6.33 2.67
CA GLU A 180 -10.19 5.00 2.29
C GLU A 180 -10.20 4.06 3.51
N ARG A 181 -9.68 4.54 4.66
CA ARG A 181 -9.64 3.74 5.89
C ARG A 181 -11.05 3.33 6.31
N PHE A 182 -11.99 4.27 6.33
CA PHE A 182 -13.37 4.03 6.71
C PHE A 182 -14.02 2.95 5.85
N LEU A 183 -13.83 3.00 4.53
CA LEU A 183 -14.40 2.00 3.62
C LEU A 183 -13.74 0.62 3.75
N ASN A 184 -12.49 0.57 4.22
CA ASN A 184 -11.74 -0.67 4.47
C ASN A 184 -11.78 -1.17 5.92
N LEU A 185 -12.48 -0.49 6.83
CA LEU A 185 -12.71 -0.99 8.19
C LEU A 185 -13.59 -2.24 8.18
N ASP A 186 -13.25 -3.22 9.03
CA ASP A 186 -14.05 -4.43 9.25
C ASP A 186 -15.52 -4.13 9.55
N GLY A 187 -15.79 -3.07 10.34
CA GLY A 187 -17.14 -2.64 10.66
C GLY A 187 -17.94 -2.21 9.43
N THR A 188 -17.33 -1.43 8.54
CA THR A 188 -17.96 -0.99 7.28
C THR A 188 -18.15 -2.16 6.33
N LYS A 189 -17.14 -3.03 6.20
CA LYS A 189 -17.19 -4.24 5.37
C LYS A 189 -18.23 -5.28 5.84
N LYS A 190 -18.59 -5.30 7.12
CA LYS A 190 -19.68 -6.13 7.65
C LYS A 190 -21.05 -5.59 7.27
N ILE A 191 -21.21 -4.27 7.21
CA ILE A 191 -22.46 -3.61 6.80
C ILE A 191 -22.61 -3.69 5.27
N PHE A 192 -21.52 -3.46 4.54
CA PHE A 192 -21.45 -3.49 3.09
C PHE A 192 -20.44 -4.57 2.62
N PRO A 193 -20.80 -5.86 2.68
CA PRO A 193 -19.93 -6.94 2.20
C PRO A 193 -19.58 -6.82 0.71
N GLU A 194 -20.41 -6.11 -0.06
CA GLU A 194 -20.21 -5.80 -1.48
C GLU A 194 -18.94 -4.98 -1.75
N ILE A 195 -18.45 -4.21 -0.79
CA ILE A 195 -17.28 -3.35 -1.00
C ILE A 195 -16.01 -4.21 -0.97
N GLY A 196 -15.28 -4.28 -2.08
CA GLY A 196 -13.94 -4.86 -2.20
C GLY A 196 -12.87 -4.03 -1.52
N GLU A 197 -11.65 -4.57 -1.38
CA GLU A 197 -10.55 -3.90 -0.70
C GLU A 197 -9.79 -2.90 -1.58
N ASP A 198 -9.91 -3.02 -2.90
CA ASP A 198 -9.37 -2.05 -3.85
C ASP A 198 -10.23 -0.79 -3.90
N ILE A 199 -9.72 0.22 -3.21
CA ILE A 199 -10.32 1.54 -3.08
C ILE A 199 -9.26 2.58 -3.36
N LYS A 200 -9.44 3.40 -4.38
CA LYS A 200 -8.60 4.56 -4.65
C LYS A 200 -9.40 5.83 -4.39
N VAL A 201 -8.85 6.71 -3.56
CA VAL A 201 -9.46 8.01 -3.23
C VAL A 201 -8.57 9.09 -3.81
N MET A 202 -9.15 9.94 -4.65
CA MET A 202 -8.53 11.14 -5.20
C MET A 202 -9.32 12.35 -4.72
N ALA A 203 -8.65 13.32 -4.13
CA ALA A 203 -9.25 14.56 -3.66
C ALA A 203 -8.61 15.75 -4.36
N LEU A 204 -9.45 16.64 -4.89
CA LEU A 204 -9.08 17.92 -5.47
C LEU A 204 -9.78 19.03 -4.69
N ARG A 205 -9.00 19.86 -4.01
CA ARG A 205 -9.50 21.09 -3.39
C ARG A 205 -9.21 22.29 -4.28
N ARG A 206 -10.22 23.13 -4.49
CA ARG A 206 -10.12 24.45 -5.14
C ARG A 206 -10.75 25.49 -4.22
N GLY A 207 -9.92 26.33 -3.61
CA GLY A 207 -10.34 27.21 -2.53
C GLY A 207 -10.94 26.40 -1.38
N ARG A 208 -12.26 26.51 -1.20
CA ARG A 208 -13.05 25.78 -0.19
C ARG A 208 -13.81 24.57 -0.73
N ASP A 209 -13.87 24.39 -2.05
CA ASP A 209 -14.59 23.28 -2.66
C ASP A 209 -13.69 22.06 -2.72
N LEU A 210 -14.15 20.94 -2.17
CA LEU A 210 -13.41 19.68 -2.09
C LEU A 210 -14.16 18.61 -2.88
N ASP A 211 -13.67 18.32 -4.08
CA ASP A 211 -14.18 17.25 -4.94
C ASP A 211 -13.40 15.96 -4.66
N VAL A 212 -14.08 14.94 -4.12
CA VAL A 212 -13.50 13.62 -3.85
C VAL A 212 -14.06 12.60 -4.84
N THR A 213 -13.19 11.89 -5.53
CA THR A 213 -13.53 10.74 -6.37
C THR A 213 -13.04 9.45 -5.71
N VAL A 214 -13.94 8.50 -5.53
CA VAL A 214 -13.66 7.17 -4.97
C VAL A 214 -13.88 6.14 -6.07
N ALA A 215 -12.82 5.45 -6.48
CA ALA A 215 -12.94 4.21 -7.27
C ALA A 215 -12.90 3.04 -6.28
N MET A 216 -13.93 2.20 -6.28
CA MET A 216 -14.21 1.24 -5.22
C MET A 216 -14.72 -0.06 -5.83
N ALA A 217 -13.88 -1.09 -5.80
CA ALA A 217 -14.21 -2.39 -6.36
C ALA A 217 -15.44 -2.98 -5.68
N MET A 218 -16.33 -3.57 -6.47
CA MET A 218 -17.58 -4.15 -5.98
C MET A 218 -17.56 -5.66 -6.21
N VAL A 219 -17.73 -6.44 -5.15
CA VAL A 219 -17.59 -7.89 -5.15
C VAL A 219 -18.86 -8.55 -5.65
N ASP A 220 -18.75 -9.22 -6.78
CA ASP A 220 -19.86 -9.58 -7.65
C ASP A 220 -20.83 -10.62 -7.07
N LYS A 221 -20.33 -11.57 -6.27
CA LYS A 221 -21.14 -12.60 -5.60
C LYS A 221 -22.13 -12.03 -4.58
N TYR A 222 -21.90 -10.81 -4.09
CA TYR A 222 -22.81 -10.11 -3.18
C TYR A 222 -23.81 -9.20 -3.91
N ILE A 223 -23.73 -9.12 -5.24
CA ILE A 223 -24.49 -8.16 -6.04
C ILE A 223 -25.32 -8.92 -7.07
N PRO A 224 -26.59 -9.24 -6.78
CA PRO A 224 -27.41 -10.08 -7.64
C PRO A 224 -27.82 -9.43 -8.96
N ASP A 225 -27.84 -8.09 -9.03
CA ASP A 225 -28.25 -7.34 -10.21
C ASP A 225 -27.79 -5.87 -10.17
N LYS A 226 -28.06 -5.17 -11.28
CA LYS A 226 -27.78 -3.75 -11.48
C LYS A 226 -28.45 -2.84 -10.45
N SER A 227 -29.69 -3.12 -10.07
CA SER A 227 -30.43 -2.26 -9.12
C SER A 227 -29.81 -2.33 -7.73
N HIS A 228 -29.36 -3.52 -7.31
CA HIS A 228 -28.62 -3.70 -6.06
C HIS A 228 -27.29 -2.94 -6.08
N TYR A 229 -26.51 -3.04 -7.16
CA TYR A 229 -25.26 -2.29 -7.31
C TYR A 229 -25.47 -0.78 -7.10
N ILE A 230 -26.44 -0.20 -7.82
CA ILE A 230 -26.74 1.24 -7.75
C ILE A 230 -27.20 1.63 -6.35
N SER A 231 -28.04 0.80 -5.72
CA SER A 231 -28.51 1.00 -4.35
C SER A 231 -27.35 1.02 -3.34
N VAL A 232 -26.39 0.11 -3.46
CA VAL A 232 -25.22 0.07 -2.58
C VAL A 232 -24.34 1.30 -2.79
N ILE A 233 -24.08 1.70 -4.04
CA ILE A 233 -23.31 2.92 -4.33
C ILE A 233 -23.98 4.15 -3.69
N GLN A 234 -25.31 4.27 -3.78
CA GLN A 234 -26.05 5.37 -3.17
C GLN A 234 -25.96 5.36 -1.64
N GLN A 235 -26.14 4.19 -1.01
CA GLN A 235 -26.04 4.04 0.45
C GLN A 235 -24.64 4.38 0.97
N VAL A 236 -23.60 3.93 0.27
CA VAL A 236 -22.21 4.26 0.63
C VAL A 236 -21.95 5.75 0.46
N HIS A 237 -22.42 6.35 -0.63
CA HIS A 237 -22.29 7.79 -0.86
C HIS A 237 -22.96 8.62 0.25
N GLU A 238 -24.21 8.29 0.62
CA GLU A 238 -24.91 8.93 1.74
C GLU A 238 -24.17 8.75 3.06
N LYS A 239 -23.63 7.55 3.30
CA LYS A 239 -22.87 7.27 4.52
C LYS A 239 -21.58 8.08 4.61
N LEU A 240 -20.85 8.20 3.51
CA LEU A 240 -19.64 9.01 3.44
C LEU A 240 -19.97 10.50 3.69
N LEU A 241 -21.03 11.02 3.06
CA LEU A 241 -21.46 12.39 3.31
C LEU A 241 -21.86 12.61 4.77
N ASP A 242 -22.63 11.70 5.38
CA ASP A 242 -23.03 11.79 6.79
C ASP A 242 -21.82 11.85 7.74
N VAL A 243 -20.79 11.03 7.48
CA VAL A 243 -19.58 10.94 8.32
C VAL A 243 -18.66 12.14 8.12
N PHE A 244 -18.41 12.53 6.87
CA PHE A 244 -17.31 13.45 6.55
C PHE A 244 -17.75 14.91 6.33
N SER A 245 -19.02 15.19 6.04
CA SER A 245 -19.50 16.58 5.84
C SER A 245 -19.59 17.38 7.15
N LYS A 246 -19.89 16.73 8.28
CA LYS A 246 -20.13 17.40 9.57
C LYS A 246 -18.85 17.89 10.25
N GLY A 247 -17.70 17.31 9.90
CA GLY A 247 -16.40 17.58 10.53
C GLY A 247 -15.45 18.39 9.66
N THR A 248 -15.94 18.99 8.57
CA THR A 248 -15.10 19.75 7.63
C THR A 248 -15.58 21.18 7.43
N SER A 249 -14.62 22.09 7.25
CA SER A 249 -14.89 23.47 6.85
C SER A 249 -15.06 23.63 5.33
N LEU A 250 -14.77 22.57 4.57
CA LEU A 250 -14.80 22.53 3.11
C LEU A 250 -16.17 22.12 2.57
N ASN A 251 -16.50 22.61 1.38
CA ASN A 251 -17.68 22.17 0.64
C ASN A 251 -17.38 20.82 -0.02
N LEU A 252 -17.66 19.74 0.69
CA LEU A 252 -17.36 18.38 0.26
C LEU A 252 -18.37 17.86 -0.77
N SER A 253 -17.88 17.44 -1.93
CA SER A 253 -18.60 16.64 -2.93
C SER A 253 -17.92 15.29 -3.09
N ILE A 254 -18.69 14.20 -3.18
CA ILE A 254 -18.16 12.85 -3.34
C ILE A 254 -18.76 12.22 -4.60
N LYS A 255 -17.93 11.58 -5.42
CA LYS A 255 -18.36 10.73 -6.54
C LYS A 255 -17.78 9.34 -6.35
N ILE A 256 -18.58 8.32 -6.55
CA ILE A 256 -18.16 6.92 -6.46
C ILE A 256 -18.27 6.29 -7.85
N ASN A 257 -17.22 5.58 -8.26
CA ASN A 257 -17.14 4.84 -9.53
C ASN A 257 -17.58 5.68 -10.75
N ASN A 258 -17.00 6.87 -10.89
CA ASN A 258 -17.34 7.82 -11.95
C ASN A 258 -17.11 7.30 -13.39
N ALA A 259 -16.43 6.16 -13.54
CA ALA A 259 -16.24 5.48 -14.82
C ALA A 259 -17.40 4.54 -15.20
N ASP A 260 -18.34 4.28 -14.28
CA ASP A 260 -19.50 3.44 -14.56
C ASP A 260 -20.38 4.05 -15.67
N ASN A 261 -20.92 3.16 -16.50
CA ASN A 261 -21.91 3.52 -17.50
C ASN A 261 -23.06 2.52 -17.45
N TYR A 262 -24.09 2.89 -16.69
CA TYR A 262 -25.25 2.05 -16.44
C TYR A 262 -26.06 1.76 -17.70
N GLU A 263 -26.09 2.66 -18.67
CA GLU A 263 -26.80 2.45 -19.94
C GLU A 263 -26.12 1.35 -20.77
N ASN A 264 -24.80 1.30 -20.74
CA ASN A 264 -23.98 0.32 -21.45
C ASN A 264 -23.62 -0.92 -20.61
N ASN A 265 -24.25 -1.12 -19.45
CA ASN A 265 -23.94 -2.19 -18.49
C ASN A 265 -22.45 -2.30 -18.11
N SER A 266 -21.79 -1.14 -17.98
CA SER A 266 -20.42 -1.05 -17.47
C SER A 266 -20.45 -0.69 -15.99
N PHE A 267 -19.92 -1.59 -15.16
CA PHE A 267 -19.88 -1.50 -13.71
C PHE A 267 -18.50 -1.92 -13.23
N TYR A 268 -18.00 -1.31 -12.16
CA TYR A 268 -16.75 -1.73 -11.52
C TYR A 268 -16.93 -2.97 -10.62
N LEU A 269 -17.31 -4.08 -11.25
CA LEU A 269 -17.47 -5.40 -10.62
C LEU A 269 -16.14 -6.19 -10.62
N THR A 270 -15.92 -6.93 -9.55
CA THR A 270 -14.77 -7.82 -9.36
C THR A 270 -15.21 -9.11 -8.66
N VAL A 271 -14.51 -10.21 -8.89
CA VAL A 271 -14.74 -11.50 -8.23
C VAL A 271 -14.12 -11.51 -6.83
N THR A 272 -12.92 -10.96 -6.70
CA THR A 272 -12.05 -11.03 -5.53
C THR A 272 -12.08 -9.77 -4.67
N GLY A 273 -12.49 -8.62 -5.22
CA GLY A 273 -12.43 -7.33 -4.55
C GLY A 273 -11.20 -6.48 -4.88
N THR A 274 -10.38 -6.89 -5.86
CA THR A 274 -9.25 -6.12 -6.39
C THR A 274 -9.25 -6.06 -7.91
N SER A 275 -8.89 -4.93 -8.52
CA SER A 275 -8.66 -4.80 -9.96
C SER A 275 -7.51 -5.63 -10.49
N ALA A 276 -6.62 -6.12 -9.62
CA ALA A 276 -5.53 -7.02 -10.00
C ALA A 276 -6.04 -8.24 -10.77
N GLU A 277 -7.27 -8.70 -10.53
CA GLU A 277 -7.84 -9.84 -11.24
C GLU A 277 -8.15 -9.58 -12.72
N CYS A 278 -8.23 -8.32 -13.15
CA CYS A 278 -8.72 -7.93 -14.48
C CYS A 278 -7.71 -7.10 -15.29
N GLY A 279 -6.41 -7.26 -15.00
CA GLY A 279 -5.32 -6.76 -15.84
C GLY A 279 -4.60 -5.51 -15.31
N ASP A 280 -4.98 -5.00 -14.13
CA ASP A 280 -4.22 -3.90 -13.51
C ASP A 280 -2.97 -4.42 -12.80
N ASP A 281 -1.81 -3.90 -13.21
CA ASP A 281 -0.51 -4.23 -12.65
C ASP A 281 -0.14 -3.33 -11.46
N GLY A 282 0.80 -3.79 -10.63
CA GLY A 282 1.35 -3.02 -9.52
C GLY A 282 2.87 -3.11 -9.43
N ASN A 283 3.54 -2.06 -8.97
CA ASN A 283 4.98 -2.09 -8.67
C ASN A 283 5.30 -1.49 -7.31
N THR A 284 6.27 -2.09 -6.61
CA THR A 284 6.73 -1.58 -5.31
C THR A 284 7.19 -0.13 -5.42
N GLY A 285 6.75 0.73 -4.50
CA GLY A 285 7.07 2.15 -4.47
C GLY A 285 6.30 3.02 -5.46
N ARG A 286 5.32 2.48 -6.20
CA ARG A 286 4.39 3.25 -7.06
C ARG A 286 3.08 3.62 -6.35
N GLY A 287 2.93 3.17 -5.11
CA GLY A 287 1.81 3.46 -4.22
C GLY A 287 1.99 4.73 -3.39
N ASN A 288 1.48 4.67 -2.17
CA ASN A 288 1.52 5.76 -1.20
C ASN A 288 2.95 6.02 -0.70
N ARG A 289 3.20 7.20 -0.12
CA ARG A 289 4.43 7.47 0.65
C ARG A 289 4.30 6.93 2.08
N VAL A 290 5.34 7.12 2.92
CA VAL A 290 5.32 6.70 4.34
C VAL A 290 4.16 7.33 5.13
N THR A 291 3.67 8.49 4.70
CA THR A 291 2.48 9.16 5.23
C THR A 291 1.17 8.42 4.97
N GLY A 292 1.18 7.42 4.09
CA GLY A 292 -0.01 6.75 3.57
C GLY A 292 -0.74 7.54 2.48
N LEU A 293 -0.16 8.62 1.97
CA LEU A 293 -0.75 9.48 0.94
C LEU A 293 0.23 9.74 -0.22
N ILE A 294 -0.31 10.20 -1.33
CA ILE A 294 0.41 10.83 -2.43
C ILE A 294 -0.03 12.30 -2.43
N SER A 295 0.83 13.17 -1.87
CA SER A 295 0.57 14.61 -1.71
C SER A 295 1.52 15.42 -2.61
N PRO A 296 1.22 15.62 -3.90
CA PRO A 296 2.10 16.34 -4.84
C PRO A 296 2.41 17.80 -4.44
N MET A 297 1.59 18.42 -3.58
CA MET A 297 1.82 19.77 -3.06
C MET A 297 2.71 19.80 -1.81
N ARG A 298 3.21 18.64 -1.37
CA ARG A 298 4.18 18.48 -0.29
C ARG A 298 5.52 18.03 -0.87
N MET A 299 6.59 18.22 -0.12
CA MET A 299 7.84 17.51 -0.39
C MET A 299 7.66 16.03 -0.03
N TYR A 300 8.25 15.14 -0.82
CA TYR A 300 8.26 13.71 -0.55
C TYR A 300 9.52 13.05 -1.10
N SER A 301 9.83 11.87 -0.57
CA SER A 301 10.90 11.01 -1.08
C SER A 301 10.38 10.04 -2.16
N MET A 302 11.19 9.83 -3.20
CA MET A 302 10.95 8.80 -4.22
C MET A 302 11.34 7.40 -3.75
N GLU A 303 11.99 7.27 -2.60
CA GLU A 303 12.37 5.99 -2.03
C GLU A 303 11.13 5.13 -1.73
N ALA A 304 11.06 3.94 -2.34
CA ALA A 304 10.15 2.90 -1.89
C ALA A 304 10.58 2.46 -0.48
N THR A 305 9.67 2.35 0.48
CA THR A 305 10.02 1.92 1.85
C THR A 305 9.80 0.42 2.07
N ALA A 306 8.79 -0.14 1.40
CA ALA A 306 8.36 -1.52 1.54
C ALA A 306 9.45 -2.52 1.09
N GLY A 307 9.69 -3.55 1.90
CA GLY A 307 10.63 -4.64 1.59
C GLY A 307 12.10 -4.32 1.85
N LYS A 308 12.44 -3.08 2.21
CA LYS A 308 13.80 -2.69 2.61
C LYS A 308 14.10 -3.13 4.03
N ASN A 309 15.36 -3.51 4.26
CA ASN A 309 15.81 -3.90 5.57
C ASN A 309 15.70 -2.73 6.58
N PRO A 310 15.14 -2.96 7.78
CA PRO A 310 14.83 -1.91 8.74
C PRO A 310 16.02 -1.47 9.61
N THR A 311 17.21 -2.09 9.48
CA THR A 311 18.38 -1.80 10.34
C THR A 311 19.39 -0.87 9.69
N ILE A 312 19.60 -0.98 8.38
CA ILE A 312 20.63 -0.19 7.68
C ILE A 312 20.11 0.61 6.49
N HIS A 313 18.89 0.34 5.99
CA HIS A 313 18.42 0.99 4.79
C HIS A 313 17.93 2.41 5.05
N THR A 314 18.76 3.40 4.69
CA THR A 314 18.48 4.83 4.91
C THR A 314 17.18 5.28 4.25
N GLY A 315 16.89 4.83 3.02
CA GLY A 315 15.60 5.10 2.36
C GLY A 315 14.35 4.69 3.16
N LYS A 316 14.38 3.60 3.94
CA LYS A 316 13.27 3.21 4.83
C LYS A 316 13.32 3.97 6.16
N ILE A 317 14.48 3.93 6.80
CA ILE A 317 14.68 4.45 8.16
C ILE A 317 14.49 5.97 8.18
N TYR A 318 15.06 6.71 7.22
CA TYR A 318 14.94 8.16 7.20
C TYR A 318 13.53 8.62 6.89
N ASN A 319 12.76 7.91 6.04
CA ASN A 319 11.35 8.25 5.83
C ASN A 319 10.54 8.05 7.11
N ALA A 320 10.72 6.90 7.80
CA ALA A 320 10.07 6.66 9.08
C ALA A 320 10.47 7.68 10.16
N LEU A 321 11.77 7.96 10.28
CA LEU A 321 12.30 8.93 11.24
C LEU A 321 11.83 10.36 10.94
N ALA A 322 11.82 10.77 9.67
CA ALA A 322 11.37 12.10 9.27
C ALA A 322 9.89 12.29 9.58
N GLN A 323 9.05 11.28 9.31
CA GLN A 323 7.64 11.32 9.67
C GLN A 323 7.44 11.36 11.18
N PHE A 324 8.11 10.48 11.93
CA PHE A 324 8.05 10.45 13.39
C PHE A 324 8.57 11.74 14.04
N SER A 325 9.55 12.41 13.42
CA SER A 325 10.07 13.68 13.95
C SER A 325 9.17 14.87 13.64
N ALA A 326 8.31 14.75 12.62
CA ALA A 326 7.35 15.79 12.27
C ALA A 326 6.09 15.72 13.15
N GLU A 327 5.66 14.50 13.51
CA GLU A 327 4.53 14.21 14.42
C GLU A 327 4.82 14.58 15.88
#